data_AF-A0A940PLF0-F1
#
_entry.id   AF-A0A940PLF0-F1
#
_cell.length_a   1.000
_cell.length_b   1.000
_cell.length_c   1.000
_cell.angle_alpha   90.00
_cell.angle_beta   90.00
_cell.angle_gamma   90.00
#
_symmetry.space_group_name_H-M   'P 1'
#
loop_
_entity.id
_entity.type
_entity.pdbx_description
1 polymer ?
#
loop_
_entity_poly.entity_id
_entity_poly.type
_entity_poly.pdbx_seq_one_letter_code
_entity_poly.pdbx_strand_id
1 'polypeptide(L)'
;MRKVLLDGNLIQERSQLHDFLKQELQLPDSYGSNLDALWDCLTGWIQLPLTIQWIGLEASRRHLGEYADQLLELLSEAEQEIDGFYLEVIE
;
A
#
# COMPACT_ATOMS: atom_id res chain seq x y z
N MET A 1 -6.97 6.05 14.93
CA MET A 1 -5.91 5.42 14.12
C MET A 1 -6.59 4.46 13.17
N ARG A 2 -6.50 4.73 11.86
CA ARG A 2 -7.11 3.88 10.83
C ARG A 2 -6.16 2.73 10.52
N LYS A 3 -6.70 1.54 10.27
CA LYS A 3 -5.93 0.36 9.83
C LYS A 3 -6.47 -0.12 8.50
N VAL A 4 -5.58 -0.41 7.56
CA VAL A 4 -5.89 -1.00 6.25
C VAL A 4 -5.18 -2.35 6.17
N LEU A 5 -5.94 -3.40 5.85
CA LEU A 5 -5.45 -4.77 5.80
C LEU A 5 -5.14 -5.18 4.35
N LEU A 6 -3.86 -5.23 4.01
CA LEU A 6 -3.36 -5.70 2.74
C LEU A 6 -3.06 -7.21 2.82
N ASP A 7 -3.98 -8.06 2.37
CA ASP A 7 -3.79 -9.52 2.36
C ASP A 7 -3.23 -10.00 1.01
N GLY A 8 -1.97 -10.48 1.03
CA GLY A 8 -1.27 -10.97 -0.14
C GLY A 8 -1.84 -12.24 -0.77
N ASN A 9 -2.74 -12.95 -0.08
CA ASN A 9 -3.47 -14.08 -0.65
C ASN A 9 -4.68 -13.65 -1.49
N LEU A 10 -5.23 -12.46 -1.24
CA LEU A 10 -6.39 -11.94 -1.96
C LEU A 10 -6.01 -11.16 -3.22
N ILE A 11 -4.82 -10.55 -3.21
CA ILE A 11 -4.35 -9.70 -4.31
C ILE A 11 -3.43 -10.50 -5.22
N GLN A 12 -3.90 -10.76 -6.43
CA GLN A 12 -3.20 -11.59 -7.41
C GLN A 12 -2.57 -10.76 -8.54
N GLU A 13 -3.02 -9.51 -8.71
CA GLU A 13 -2.60 -8.66 -9.82
C GLU A 13 -2.39 -7.20 -9.37
N ARG A 14 -1.55 -6.45 -10.11
CA ARG A 14 -1.25 -5.04 -9.80
C ARG A 14 -2.48 -4.13 -9.90
N SER A 15 -3.39 -4.42 -10.83
CA SER A 15 -4.66 -3.72 -10.97
C SER A 15 -5.51 -3.88 -9.71
N GLN A 16 -5.66 -5.11 -9.23
CA GLN A 16 -6.40 -5.41 -7.99
C GLN A 16 -5.78 -4.73 -6.78
N LEU A 17 -4.45 -4.68 -6.71
CA LEU A 17 -3.73 -3.96 -5.66
C LEU A 17 -4.09 -2.47 -5.66
N HIS A 18 -4.03 -1.81 -6.81
CA HIS A 18 -4.32 -0.39 -6.92
C HIS A 18 -5.80 -0.07 -6.71
N ASP A 19 -6.71 -0.91 -7.18
CA ASP A 19 -8.14 -0.77 -6.93
C ASP A 19 -8.44 -0.89 -5.43
N PHE A 20 -7.84 -1.89 -4.78
CA PHE A 20 -7.92 -2.09 -3.34
C PHE A 20 -7.41 -0.87 -2.58
N LEU A 21 -6.19 -0.40 -2.88
CA LEU A 21 -5.60 0.78 -2.23
C LEU A 21 -6.41 2.04 -2.50
N LYS A 22 -6.94 2.22 -3.72
CA LYS A 22 -7.80 3.36 -4.06
C LYS A 22 -9.04 3.41 -3.17
N GLN A 23 -9.71 2.26 -3.01
CA GLN A 23 -10.91 2.14 -2.16
C GLN A 23 -10.57 2.30 -0.68
N GLU A 24 -9.60 1.53 -0.19
CA GLU A 24 -9.26 1.48 1.23
C GLU A 24 -8.54 2.72 1.71
N LEU A 25 -7.84 3.47 0.87
CA LEU A 25 -7.22 4.75 1.26
C LEU A 25 -8.09 5.95 0.88
N GLN A 26 -9.23 5.74 0.20
CA GLN A 26 -10.12 6.80 -0.31
C GLN A 26 -9.34 7.79 -1.20
N LEU A 27 -8.53 7.24 -2.12
CA LEU A 27 -7.72 8.01 -3.06
C LEU A 27 -8.61 8.71 -4.09
N PRO A 28 -8.15 9.82 -4.69
CA PRO A 28 -8.98 10.58 -5.61
C PRO A 28 -9.27 9.80 -6.90
N ASP A 29 -10.30 10.23 -7.63
CA ASP A 29 -10.65 9.62 -8.92
C ASP A 29 -9.51 9.69 -9.94
N SER A 30 -8.65 10.71 -9.82
CA SER A 30 -7.46 10.93 -10.64
C SER A 30 -6.27 10.02 -10.29
N TYR A 31 -6.42 9.08 -9.36
CA TYR A 31 -5.35 8.17 -8.96
C TYR A 31 -4.83 7.33 -10.14
N GLY A 32 -3.53 7.46 -10.44
CA GLY A 32 -2.88 6.91 -11.63
C GLY A 32 -2.60 5.40 -11.61
N SER A 33 -2.91 4.69 -10.52
CA SER A 33 -2.73 3.23 -10.38
C SER A 33 -1.31 2.75 -10.69
N ASN A 34 -0.32 3.46 -10.15
CA ASN A 34 1.11 3.10 -10.16
C ASN A 34 1.78 3.57 -8.86
N LEU A 35 3.06 3.24 -8.66
CA LEU A 35 3.79 3.56 -7.43
C LEU A 35 4.01 5.06 -7.25
N ASP A 36 4.36 5.79 -8.31
CA ASP A 36 4.55 7.25 -8.25
C ASP A 36 3.26 7.95 -7.79
N ALA A 37 2.11 7.57 -8.37
CA ALA A 37 0.81 8.10 -7.97
C ALA A 37 0.41 7.68 -6.54
N LEU A 38 0.86 6.50 -6.09
CA LEU A 38 0.66 6.06 -4.70
C LEU A 38 1.44 6.96 -3.75
N TRP A 39 2.71 7.22 -4.05
CA TRP A 39 3.55 8.13 -3.28
C TRP A 39 2.95 9.52 -3.15
N ASP A 40 2.49 10.10 -4.27
CA ASP A 40 1.81 11.41 -4.28
C ASP A 40 0.59 11.43 -3.34
N CYS A 41 -0.16 10.33 -3.30
CA CYS A 41 -1.32 10.21 -2.43
C CYS A 41 -0.93 10.01 -0.95
N LEU A 42 0.08 9.20 -0.66
CA LEU A 42 0.54 8.96 0.71
C LEU A 42 1.07 10.25 1.35
N THR A 43 1.78 11.08 0.59
CA THR A 43 2.39 12.31 1.08
C THR A 43 1.47 13.53 1.04
N GLY A 44 0.46 13.54 0.15
CA GLY A 44 -0.36 14.73 -0.12
C GLY A 44 -1.86 14.58 0.03
N TRP A 45 -2.40 13.37 0.21
CA TRP A 45 -3.86 13.13 0.16
C TRP A 45 -4.44 12.38 1.35
N ILE A 46 -3.78 11.32 1.80
CA ILE A 46 -4.36 10.43 2.82
C ILE A 46 -4.54 11.13 4.17
N GLN A 47 -5.48 10.59 4.97
CA GLN A 47 -5.68 11.02 6.35
C GLN A 47 -4.81 10.21 7.31
N LEU A 48 -4.03 10.92 8.13
CA LEU A 48 -3.17 10.36 9.17
C LEU A 48 -3.83 10.51 10.57
N PRO A 49 -3.52 9.65 11.56
CA PRO A 49 -2.58 8.52 11.48
C PRO A 49 -3.19 7.27 10.83
N LEU A 50 -2.37 6.58 10.04
CA LEU A 50 -2.71 5.39 9.25
C LEU A 50 -1.70 4.28 9.49
N THR A 51 -2.20 3.05 9.62
CA THR A 51 -1.36 1.84 9.59
C THR A 51 -1.77 0.94 8.43
N ILE A 52 -0.82 0.56 7.59
CA ILE A 52 -1.00 -0.53 6.63
C ILE A 52 -0.48 -1.81 7.27
N GLN A 53 -1.37 -2.79 7.44
CA GLN A 53 -1.02 -4.13 7.89
C GLN A 53 -0.95 -5.04 6.68
N TRP A 54 0.25 -5.46 6.31
CA TRP A 54 0.47 -6.34 5.18
C TRP A 54 0.60 -7.78 5.67
N ILE A 55 -0.40 -8.61 5.40
CA ILE A 55 -0.40 -10.04 5.72
C ILE A 55 0.06 -10.85 4.52
N GLY A 56 1.01 -11.75 4.72
CA GLY A 56 1.48 -12.71 3.72
C GLY A 56 2.24 -12.03 2.58
N LEU A 57 3.33 -11.32 2.91
CA LEU A 57 4.18 -10.67 1.90
C LEU A 57 4.73 -11.70 0.90
N GLU A 58 5.09 -12.89 1.36
CA GLU A 58 5.53 -13.99 0.48
C GLU A 58 4.44 -14.44 -0.51
N ALA A 59 3.16 -14.33 -0.14
CA ALA A 59 2.05 -14.57 -1.07
C ALA A 59 1.98 -13.47 -2.13
N SER A 60 2.10 -12.19 -1.72
CA SER A 60 2.18 -11.08 -2.66
C SER A 60 3.37 -11.20 -3.61
N ARG A 61 4.55 -11.62 -3.14
CA ARG A 61 5.73 -11.87 -4.00
C ARG A 61 5.47 -12.96 -5.04
N ARG A 62 4.78 -14.04 -4.67
CA ARG A 62 4.40 -15.10 -5.62
C ARG A 62 3.45 -14.60 -6.72
N HIS A 63 2.56 -13.66 -6.40
CA HIS A 63 1.57 -13.15 -7.35
C HIS A 63 2.07 -11.94 -8.16
N LEU A 64 2.69 -10.97 -7.50
CA LEU A 64 3.08 -9.68 -8.07
C LEU A 64 4.56 -9.63 -8.50
N GLY A 65 5.36 -10.61 -8.09
CA GLY A 65 6.80 -10.66 -8.33
C GLY A 65 7.53 -9.49 -7.67
N GLU A 66 8.53 -8.95 -8.38
CA GLU A 66 9.33 -7.79 -7.96
C GLU A 66 8.48 -6.57 -7.59
N TYR A 67 7.25 -6.47 -8.09
CA TYR A 67 6.36 -5.37 -7.75
C TYR A 67 5.96 -5.35 -6.28
N ALA A 68 5.89 -6.52 -5.62
CA ALA A 68 5.66 -6.58 -4.18
C ALA A 68 6.84 -5.98 -3.41
N ASP A 69 8.07 -6.21 -3.87
CA ASP A 69 9.27 -5.64 -3.24
C ASP A 69 9.33 -4.12 -3.45
N GLN A 70 9.00 -3.64 -4.65
CA GLN A 70 8.92 -2.20 -4.93
C GLN A 70 7.84 -1.50 -4.10
N LEU A 71 6.68 -2.13 -3.91
CA LEU A 71 5.64 -1.60 -3.02
C LEU A 71 6.12 -1.60 -1.56
N LEU A 72 6.80 -2.66 -1.11
CA LEU A 72 7.33 -2.73 0.24
C LEU A 72 8.34 -1.60 0.50
N GLU A 73 9.25 -1.36 -0.44
CA GLU A 73 10.23 -0.27 -0.37
C GLU A 73 9.52 1.08 -0.24
N LEU A 74 8.54 1.36 -1.11
CA LEU A 74 7.76 2.59 -1.08
C LEU A 74 7.01 2.79 0.25
N LEU A 75 6.36 1.74 0.77
CA LEU A 75 5.63 1.83 2.04
C LEU A 75 6.59 1.98 3.24
N SER A 76 7.78 1.40 3.16
CA SER A 76 8.82 1.55 4.19
C SER A 76 9.42 2.95 4.18
N GLU A 77 9.61 3.54 2.99
CA GLU A 77 10.01 4.93 2.83
C GLU A 77 8.94 5.88 3.40
N ALA A 78 7.66 5.60 3.12
CA ALA A 78 6.54 6.36 3.67
C ALA A 78 6.50 6.32 5.20
N GLU A 79 6.78 5.17 5.83
CA GLU A 79 6.90 5.06 7.30
C GLU A 79 8.05 5.90 7.87
N GLN A 80 9.15 6.04 7.13
CA GLN A 80 10.30 6.84 7.57
C GLN A 80 10.08 8.33 7.40
N GLU A 81 9.41 8.75 6.32
CA GLU A 81 9.24 10.16 5.97
C GLU A 81 7.96 10.80 6.52
N ILE A 82 6.89 10.02 6.73
CA ILE A 82 5.55 10.53 7.04
C ILE A 82 5.19 10.25 8.50
N ASP A 83 5.19 11.30 9.32
CA ASP A 83 4.78 11.20 10.73
C ASP A 83 3.32 10.70 10.84
N GLY A 84 3.12 9.63 11.60
CA GLY A 84 1.82 9.01 11.78
C GLY A 84 1.42 8.00 10.70
N PHE A 85 2.29 7.70 9.72
CA PHE A 85 2.18 6.53 8.87
C PHE A 85 2.97 5.36 9.47
N TYR A 86 2.39 4.16 9.46
CA TYR A 86 3.02 2.96 10.01
C TYR A 86 2.82 1.77 9.07
N LEU A 87 3.82 0.92 8.99
CA LEU A 87 3.79 -0.32 8.21
C LEU A 87 4.02 -1.51 9.15
N GLU A 88 3.08 -2.45 9.16
CA GLU A 88 3.20 -3.71 9.91
C GLU A 88 3.17 -4.88 8.93
N VAL A 89 4.30 -5.57 8.74
CA VAL A 89 4.38 -6.80 7.92
C VAL A 89 4.19 -8.01 8.83
N ILE A 90 3.23 -8.86 8.48
CA ILE A 90 2.81 -10.04 9.25
C ILE A 90 2.83 -11.25 8.31
N GLU A 91 3.44 -12.34 8.75
CA GLU A 91 3.49 -13.62 8.01
C GLU A 91 2.40 -14.59 8.46
#